data_AF-A0A8J2ZHL5-F1
#
_entry.id   AF-A0A8J2ZHL5-F1
#
_cell.length_a   1.000
_cell.length_b   1.000
_cell.length_c   1.000
_cell.angle_alpha   90.00
_cell.angle_beta   90.00
_cell.angle_gamma   90.00
#
_symmetry.space_group_name_H-M   'P 1'
#
loop_
_entity.id
_entity.type
_entity.pdbx_description
1 polymer ?
#
loop_
_entity_poly.entity_id
_entity_poly.type
_entity_poly.pdbx_seq_one_letter_code
_entity_poly.pdbx_strand_id
1 'polypeptide(L)'
;MRTLLYVTSFLGMIGLAFWAYRENYDTQAALDHVEDLHRDIADARARLSILKAEWAYLNRPDRLRELAEINFSRLELLSMRPEQFGQVDQVAFPVLDPLVVSDAIDVSSAGAAASDGLVP
;
A
#
# COMPACT_ATOMS: atom_id res chain seq x y z
N MET A 1 -10.57 42.02 45.88
CA MET A 1 -9.55 41.96 44.81
C MET A 1 -8.70 40.68 44.89
N ARG A 2 -7.93 40.44 45.96
CA ARG A 2 -7.01 39.28 46.06
C ARG A 2 -7.69 37.90 45.95
N THR A 3 -8.86 37.72 46.56
CA THR A 3 -9.59 36.44 46.55
C THR A 3 -10.08 36.05 45.15
N LEU A 4 -10.51 37.03 44.35
CA LEU A 4 -10.92 36.79 42.96
C LEU A 4 -9.74 36.29 42.12
N LEU A 5 -8.55 36.90 42.29
CA LEU A 5 -7.35 36.45 41.58
C LEU A 5 -6.99 35.00 41.93
N TYR A 6 -7.07 34.61 43.20
CA TYR A 6 -6.79 33.22 43.59
C TYR A 6 -7.80 32.23 43.03
N VAL A 7 -9.10 32.56 43.05
CA VAL A 7 -10.16 31.70 42.51
C VAL A 7 -10.00 31.53 41.00
N THR A 8 -9.77 32.62 40.25
CA THR A 8 -9.58 32.56 38.80
C THR A 8 -8.32 31.77 38.42
N SER A 9 -7.21 31.96 39.14
CA SER A 9 -5.99 31.18 38.89
C SER A 9 -6.18 29.70 39.19
N PHE A 10 -6.92 29.36 40.25
CA PHE A 10 -7.22 27.96 40.58
C PHE A 10 -8.12 27.31 39.52
N LEU A 11 -9.14 28.03 39.03
CA LEU A 11 -9.95 27.60 37.89
C LEU A 11 -9.12 27.40 36.62
N GLY A 12 -8.19 28.32 36.35
CA GLY A 12 -7.24 28.19 35.23
C GLY A 12 -6.36 26.94 35.35
N MET A 13 -5.86 26.64 36.55
CA MET A 13 -5.08 25.43 36.82
C MET A 13 -5.89 24.15 36.59
N ILE A 14 -7.15 24.11 37.03
CA ILE A 14 -8.05 22.97 36.78
C ILE A 14 -8.29 22.81 35.27
N GLY A 15 -8.54 23.91 34.54
CA GLY A 15 -8.72 23.88 33.09
C GLY A 15 -7.51 23.31 32.35
N LEU A 16 -6.30 23.74 32.73
CA LEU A 16 -5.05 23.22 32.15
C LEU A 16 -4.83 21.74 32.48
N ALA A 17 -5.17 21.29 33.69
CA ALA A 17 -5.07 19.88 34.06
C ALA A 17 -6.02 19.01 33.22
N PHE A 18 -7.27 19.46 33.01
CA PHE A 18 -8.22 18.78 32.13
C PHE A 18 -7.76 18.76 30.68
N TRP A 19 -7.23 19.89 30.18
CA TRP A 19 -6.73 19.98 28.81
C TRP A 19 -5.54 19.04 28.57
N ALA A 20 -4.56 19.02 29.48
CA ALA A 20 -3.41 18.11 29.39
C ALA A 20 -3.82 16.64 29.46
N TYR A 21 -4.82 16.30 30.28
CA TYR A 21 -5.34 14.93 30.35
C TYR A 21 -6.07 14.52 29.06
N ARG A 22 -6.85 15.44 28.49
CA ARG A 22 -7.57 15.23 27.22
C ARG A 22 -6.60 14.96 26.07
N GLU A 23 -5.59 15.82 25.91
CA GLU A 23 -4.57 15.70 24.86
C GLU A 23 -3.81 14.36 24.93
N ASN A 24 -3.54 13.91 26.16
CA ASN A 24 -2.91 12.62 26.40
C ASN A 24 -3.78 11.45 25.93
N TYR A 25 -5.11 11.54 26.12
CA TYR A 25 -6.05 10.51 25.70
C TYR A 25 -6.18 10.42 24.18
N ASP A 26 -6.22 11.57 23.50
CA ASP A 26 -6.31 11.62 22.03
C ASP A 26 -5.04 11.03 21.38
N THR A 27 -3.88 11.25 22.00
CA THR A 27 -2.61 10.61 21.59
C THR A 27 -2.63 9.10 21.80
N GLN A 28 -3.10 8.64 22.97
CA GLN A 28 -3.19 7.21 23.29
C GLN A 28 -4.13 6.48 22.32
N ALA A 29 -5.30 7.07 22.02
CA ALA A 29 -6.25 6.47 21.08
C ALA A 29 -5.67 6.31 19.66
N ALA A 30 -4.87 7.28 19.20
CA ALA A 30 -4.18 7.17 17.91
C ALA A 30 -3.12 6.06 17.92
N LEU A 31 -2.38 5.89 19.02
CA LEU A 31 -1.38 4.84 19.18
C LEU A 31 -2.03 3.45 19.19
N ASP A 32 -3.14 3.27 19.91
CA ASP A 32 -3.89 2.02 19.96
C ASP A 32 -4.37 1.62 18.56
N HIS A 33 -4.91 2.58 17.79
CA HIS A 33 -5.37 2.31 16.43
C HIS A 33 -4.22 1.90 15.48
N VAL A 34 -3.05 2.53 15.63
CA VAL A 34 -1.85 2.16 14.87
C VAL A 34 -1.40 0.76 15.23
N GLU A 35 -1.43 0.39 16.51
CA GLU A 35 -1.05 -0.95 16.96
C GLU A 35 -1.98 -2.02 16.38
N ASP A 36 -3.30 -1.78 16.41
CA ASP A 36 -4.29 -2.67 15.81
C ASP A 36 -4.07 -2.84 14.30
N LEU A 37 -3.86 -1.73 13.58
CA LEU A 37 -3.58 -1.78 12.15
C LEU A 37 -2.29 -2.56 11.84
N HIS A 38 -1.25 -2.42 12.67
CA HIS A 38 -0.02 -3.20 12.51
C HIS A 38 -0.25 -4.70 12.72
N ARG A 39 -1.10 -5.09 13.66
CA ARG A 39 -1.49 -6.50 13.86
C ARG A 39 -2.23 -7.04 12.64
N ASP A 40 -3.20 -6.29 12.12
CA ASP A 40 -3.94 -6.68 10.91
C ASP A 40 -3.03 -6.85 9.68
N ILE A 41 -2.07 -5.94 9.51
CA ILE A 41 -1.06 -6.03 8.44
C ILE A 41 -0.19 -7.28 8.62
N ALA A 42 0.24 -7.59 9.83
CA ALA A 42 1.04 -8.77 10.12
C ALA A 42 0.28 -10.06 9.77
N ASP A 43 -1.00 -10.15 10.16
CA ASP A 43 -1.87 -11.27 9.85
C ASP A 43 -2.11 -11.43 8.35
N ALA A 44 -2.37 -10.32 7.64
CA ALA A 44 -2.53 -10.33 6.19
C ALA A 44 -1.25 -10.79 5.47
N ARG A 45 -0.07 -10.35 5.94
CA ARG A 45 1.23 -10.78 5.39
C ARG A 45 1.48 -12.27 5.63
N ALA A 46 1.10 -12.79 6.80
CA ALA A 46 1.19 -14.22 7.10
C ALA A 46 0.29 -15.06 6.17
N ARG A 47 -0.94 -14.60 5.89
CA ARG A 47 -1.83 -15.27 4.92
C ARG A 47 -1.24 -15.23 3.51
N LEU A 48 -0.68 -14.10 3.09
CA LEU A 48 -0.02 -13.96 1.79
C LEU A 48 1.19 -14.88 1.64
N SER A 49 1.97 -15.11 2.71
CA SER A 49 3.13 -16.01 2.62
C SER A 49 2.71 -17.46 2.39
N ILE A 50 1.63 -17.91 3.05
CA ILE A 50 1.03 -19.24 2.83
C ILE A 50 0.51 -19.35 1.39
N LEU A 51 -0.28 -18.39 0.93
CA LEU A 51 -0.83 -18.41 -0.44
C LEU A 51 0.28 -18.42 -1.51
N LYS A 52 1.38 -17.69 -1.30
CA LYS A 52 2.55 -17.74 -2.18
C LYS A 52 3.21 -19.12 -2.19
N ALA A 53 3.30 -19.77 -1.02
CA ALA A 53 3.84 -21.13 -0.93
C ALA A 53 2.95 -22.14 -1.63
N GLU A 54 1.63 -22.04 -1.46
CA GLU A 54 0.65 -22.87 -2.18
C GLU A 54 0.73 -22.66 -3.69
N TRP A 55 0.80 -21.41 -4.14
CA TRP A 55 0.98 -21.08 -5.55
C TRP A 55 2.27 -21.67 -6.12
N ALA A 56 3.38 -21.57 -5.39
CA ALA A 56 4.66 -22.14 -5.80
C ALA A 56 4.58 -23.68 -5.88
N TYR A 57 3.88 -24.32 -4.95
CA TYR A 57 3.67 -25.76 -4.97
C TYR A 57 2.78 -26.22 -6.13
N LEU A 58 1.70 -25.48 -6.43
CA LEU A 58 0.82 -25.75 -7.57
C LEU A 58 1.54 -25.54 -8.91
N ASN A 59 2.40 -24.54 -9.01
CA ASN A 59 3.12 -24.19 -10.24
C ASN A 59 4.49 -24.88 -10.37
N ARG A 60 4.79 -25.89 -9.53
CA ARG A 60 6.05 -26.61 -9.64
C ARG A 60 6.12 -27.32 -11.01
N PRO A 61 7.13 -27.04 -11.85
CA PRO A 61 7.18 -27.53 -13.23
C PRO A 61 7.18 -29.06 -13.32
N ASP A 62 7.82 -29.74 -12.36
CA ASP A 62 7.82 -31.21 -12.30
C ASP A 62 6.42 -31.78 -12.14
N ARG A 63 5.64 -31.22 -11.22
CA ARG A 63 4.27 -31.64 -10.94
C ARG A 63 3.37 -31.35 -12.14
N LEU A 64 3.50 -30.16 -12.74
CA LEU A 64 2.73 -29.80 -13.94
C LEU A 64 3.02 -30.75 -15.11
N ARG A 65 4.29 -31.17 -15.28
CA ARG A 65 4.70 -32.14 -16.31
C ARG A 65 4.06 -33.51 -16.08
N GLU A 66 4.13 -34.02 -14.86
CA GLU A 66 3.49 -35.28 -14.46
C GLU A 66 1.97 -35.23 -14.67
N LEU A 67 1.32 -34.13 -14.27
CA LEU A 67 -0.11 -33.92 -14.50
C LEU A 67 -0.47 -33.86 -15.98
N ALA A 68 0.35 -33.21 -16.82
CA ALA A 68 0.15 -33.13 -18.26
C ALA A 68 0.28 -34.51 -18.92
N GLU A 69 1.24 -35.32 -18.48
CA GLU A 69 1.46 -36.69 -18.96
C GLU A 69 0.28 -37.61 -18.60
N ILE A 70 -0.19 -37.56 -17.35
CA ILE A 70 -1.37 -38.33 -16.92
C ILE A 70 -2.64 -37.94 -17.69
N ASN A 71 -2.77 -36.66 -18.08
CA ASN A 71 -3.93 -36.14 -18.82
C ASN A 71 -3.68 -35.99 -20.32
N PHE A 72 -2.70 -36.70 -20.88
CA PHE A 72 -2.27 -36.52 -22.26
C PHE A 72 -3.39 -36.74 -23.27
N SER A 73 -4.29 -37.71 -23.04
CA SER A 73 -5.42 -38.00 -23.95
C SER A 73 -6.39 -36.83 -24.15
N ARG A 74 -6.42 -35.87 -23.23
CA ARG A 74 -7.26 -34.67 -23.32
C ARG A 74 -6.46 -33.42 -23.67
N LEU A 75 -5.25 -33.30 -23.13
CA LEU A 75 -4.45 -32.09 -23.25
C LEU A 75 -3.58 -32.10 -24.50
N GLU A 76 -3.13 -33.27 -24.97
CA GLU A 76 -2.22 -33.45 -26.11
C GLU A 76 -0.95 -32.57 -26.02
N LEU A 77 -0.54 -32.24 -24.79
CA LEU A 77 0.61 -31.38 -24.52
C LEU A 77 1.89 -32.22 -24.54
N LEU A 78 2.86 -31.77 -25.34
CA LEU A 78 4.22 -32.31 -25.36
C LEU A 78 5.14 -31.44 -24.50
N SER A 79 6.18 -32.06 -23.92
CA SER A 79 7.19 -31.32 -23.17
C SER A 79 7.83 -30.25 -24.06
N MET A 80 7.85 -29.00 -23.60
CA MET A 80 8.57 -27.94 -24.29
C MET A 80 10.07 -28.26 -24.28
N ARG A 81 10.68 -28.18 -25.46
CA ARG A 81 12.12 -28.33 -25.68
C ARG A 81 12.75 -26.94 -25.79
N PRO A 82 14.00 -26.76 -25.34
CA PRO A 82 14.72 -25.49 -25.47
C PRO A 82 14.70 -24.93 -26.90
N GLU A 83 14.77 -25.82 -27.90
CA GLU A 83 14.76 -25.45 -29.32
C GLU A 83 13.42 -24.87 -29.81
N GLN A 84 12.34 -24.97 -29.02
CA GLN A 84 11.03 -24.40 -29.35
C GLN A 84 10.86 -22.96 -28.86
N PHE A 85 11.78 -22.45 -28.03
CA PHE A 85 11.80 -21.04 -27.67
C PHE A 85 12.45 -20.24 -28.80
N GLY A 86 11.71 -19.27 -29.35
CA GLY A 86 12.25 -18.34 -30.34
C GLY A 86 13.35 -17.48 -29.74
N GLN A 87 14.36 -17.16 -30.55
CA GLN A 87 15.36 -16.16 -30.16
C GLN A 87 14.73 -14.75 -30.15
N VAL A 88 15.34 -13.82 -29.41
CA VAL A 88 14.78 -12.46 -29.22
C VAL A 88 14.56 -11.74 -30.56
N ASP A 89 15.43 -11.97 -31.54
CA ASP A 89 15.35 -11.46 -32.91
C ASP A 89 14.24 -12.13 -33.75
N GLN A 90 13.67 -13.24 -33.29
CA GLN A 90 12.57 -13.96 -33.92
C GLN A 90 11.19 -13.55 -33.38
N VAL A 91 11.14 -12.67 -32.37
CA VAL A 91 9.90 -12.15 -31.77
C VAL A 91 9.62 -10.77 -32.34
N ALA A 92 8.46 -10.61 -32.99
CA ALA A 92 8.01 -9.29 -33.43
C ALA A 92 7.68 -8.42 -32.22
N PHE A 93 8.50 -7.39 -31.98
CA PHE A 93 8.19 -6.39 -30.97
C PHE A 93 7.09 -5.44 -31.49
N PRO A 94 6.16 -5.01 -30.62
CA PRO A 94 5.19 -3.99 -30.99
C PRO A 94 5.94 -2.71 -31.39
N VAL A 95 5.49 -2.08 -32.46
CA VAL A 95 5.99 -0.75 -32.86
C VAL A 95 5.56 0.22 -31.76
N LEU A 96 6.53 0.79 -31.05
CA LEU A 96 6.26 1.87 -30.11
C LEU A 96 5.95 3.12 -30.93
N ASP A 97 4.67 3.47 -31.02
CA ASP A 97 4.30 4.79 -31.53
C ASP A 97 5.00 5.84 -30.67
N PRO A 98 5.69 6.83 -31.28
CA PRO A 98 6.33 7.88 -30.52
C PRO A 98 5.26 8.57 -29.66
N LEU A 99 5.45 8.54 -28.34
CA LEU A 99 4.60 9.24 -27.40
C LEU A 99 4.67 10.73 -27.71
N VAL A 100 3.66 11.25 -28.41
CA VAL A 100 3.47 12.67 -28.61
C VAL A 100 2.95 13.22 -27.29
N VAL A 101 3.84 13.80 -26.48
CA VAL A 101 3.46 14.55 -25.28
C VAL A 101 2.86 15.87 -25.75
N SER A 102 1.54 15.88 -25.99
CA SER A 102 0.81 17.07 -26.43
C SER A 102 0.55 18.05 -25.30
N ASP A 103 0.43 17.56 -24.06
CA ASP A 103 -0.04 18.34 -22.91
C ASP A 103 0.84 18.11 -21.69
N ALA A 104 2.09 18.57 -21.77
CA ALA A 104 2.98 18.59 -20.61
C ALA A 104 2.44 19.59 -19.57
N ILE A 105 1.87 19.09 -18.47
CA ILE A 105 1.50 19.90 -17.32
C ILE A 105 2.76 20.09 -16.47
N ASP A 106 3.27 21.33 -16.43
CA ASP A 106 4.39 21.70 -15.56
C ASP A 106 3.89 21.80 -14.11
N VAL A 107 4.23 20.80 -13.29
CA VAL A 107 3.84 20.76 -11.88
C VAL A 107 4.92 21.44 -11.04
N SER A 108 4.77 22.74 -10.81
CA SER A 108 5.61 23.50 -9.87
C SER A 108 4.94 23.58 -8.49
N SER A 109 5.68 23.22 -7.44
CA SER A 109 5.22 23.27 -6.04
C SER A 109 5.04 24.69 -5.48
N ALA A 110 5.29 25.74 -6.28
CA ALA A 110 5.19 27.14 -5.85
C ALA A 110 3.74 27.64 -5.67
N GLY A 111 2.73 26.93 -6.19
CA GLY A 111 1.32 27.35 -6.14
C GLY A 111 0.57 27.04 -4.83
N ALA A 112 1.12 26.20 -3.94
CA ALA A 112 0.42 25.80 -2.71
C ALA A 112 0.41 26.86 -1.60
N ALA A 113 1.18 27.95 -1.74
CA ALA A 113 1.36 28.95 -0.69
C ALA A 113 0.55 30.25 -0.87
N ALA A 114 -0.20 30.41 -1.97
CA ALA A 114 -0.75 31.72 -2.35
C ALA A 114 -2.27 31.77 -2.62
N SER A 115 -3.05 30.85 -2.04
CA SER A 115 -4.53 30.97 -2.07
C SER A 115 -5.15 30.90 -0.67
N ASP A 116 -4.65 31.76 0.22
CA ASP A 116 -5.44 32.23 1.35
C ASP A 116 -5.52 33.75 1.25
N GLY A 117 -6.60 34.27 0.67
CA GLY A 117 -6.75 35.70 0.49
C GLY A 117 -7.76 36.16 -0.56
N LEU A 118 -9.01 36.22 -0.12
CA LEU A 118 -9.96 37.30 -0.44
C LEU A 118 -10.62 37.31 -1.83
N VAL A 119 -11.88 36.87 -1.89
CA VAL A 119 -12.91 37.49 -2.74
C VAL A 119 -14.25 37.52 -1.96
N PRO A 120 -14.97 38.66 -1.92
CA PRO A 120 -16.34 38.73 -1.38
C PRO A 120 -17.38 37.99 -2.23
#